data_AF-A0A3N5ZCY7-F1
#
_entry.id   AF-A0A3N5ZCY7-F1
#
_cell.length_a   1.000
_cell.length_b   1.000
_cell.length_c   1.000
_cell.angle_alpha   90.00
_cell.angle_beta   90.00
_cell.angle_gamma   90.00
#
_symmetry.space_group_name_H-M   'P 1'
#
loop_
_entity.id
_entity.type
_entity.pdbx_description
1 polymer ?
#
loop_
_entity_poly.entity_id
_entity_poly.type
_entity_poly.pdbx_seq_one_letter_code
_entity_poly.pdbx_strand_id
1 'polypeptide(L)'
;MTRHLSRSSWIRVAITAAVLAYLFSTIDTAAATRAIVRLSPWHFAGAVALVAFDRFLMICRWTLLLRGSGTPIQFKSAAWIFLTSSFVGSFMPAGIGGDLMRAWTLSRRTSDRGGAIASVTVDRVLGVVAVVLL
;
A
#
# COMPACT_ATOMS: atom_id res chain seq x y z
N MET A 1 26.26 11.32 18.56
CA MET A 1 26.81 9.95 18.65
C MET A 1 25.85 8.97 17.95
N THR A 2 25.71 9.05 16.62
CA THR A 2 24.59 8.45 15.84
C THR A 2 25.05 7.78 14.54
N ARG A 3 25.97 6.79 14.61
CA ARG A 3 26.54 6.15 13.40
C ARG A 3 26.43 4.62 13.32
N HIS A 4 25.59 3.95 14.12
CA HIS A 4 25.52 2.48 14.11
C HIS A 4 24.30 1.83 13.41
N LEU A 5 23.35 2.61 12.87
CA LEU A 5 22.15 2.04 12.22
C LEU A 5 22.30 1.73 10.71
N SER A 6 23.41 2.07 10.06
CA SER A 6 23.58 1.92 8.60
C SER A 6 24.07 0.54 8.14
N ARG A 7 24.43 -0.37 9.06
CA ARG A 7 24.94 -1.73 8.73
C ARG A 7 23.85 -2.75 8.39
N SER A 8 22.60 -2.50 8.79
CA SER A 8 21.46 -3.44 8.61
C SER A 8 20.84 -3.40 7.21
N SER A 9 20.89 -2.25 6.53
CA SER A 9 20.30 -2.11 5.19
C SER A 9 21.01 -2.98 4.14
N TRP A 10 22.33 -3.14 4.23
CA TRP A 10 23.11 -3.98 3.31
C TRP A 10 22.77 -5.47 3.45
N ILE A 11 22.57 -5.94 4.68
CA ILE A 11 22.14 -7.32 4.95
C ILE A 11 20.74 -7.55 4.38
N ARG A 12 19.82 -6.59 4.57
CA ARG A 12 18.47 -6.68 3.99
C ARG A 12 18.52 -6.73 2.47
N VAL A 13 19.31 -5.87 1.83
CA VAL A 13 19.50 -5.87 0.38
C VAL A 13 20.08 -7.19 -0.10
N ALA A 14 21.09 -7.72 0.59
CA ALA A 14 21.70 -9.01 0.26
C ALA A 14 20.70 -10.17 0.39
N ILE A 15 19.90 -10.20 1.47
CA ILE A 15 18.86 -11.21 1.66
C ILE A 15 17.79 -11.09 0.58
N THR A 16 17.27 -9.88 0.30
CA THR A 16 16.28 -9.67 -0.76
C THR A 16 16.84 -10.10 -2.12
N ALA A 17 18.08 -9.74 -2.43
CA ALA A 17 18.74 -10.14 -3.69
C ALA A 17 18.93 -11.66 -3.78
N ALA A 18 19.34 -12.32 -2.69
CA ALA A 18 19.51 -13.77 -2.63
C ALA A 18 18.17 -14.51 -2.82
N VAL A 19 17.11 -14.03 -2.16
CA VAL A 19 15.75 -14.59 -2.31
C VAL A 19 15.24 -14.40 -3.74
N LEU A 20 15.41 -13.21 -4.32
CA LEU A 20 15.03 -12.97 -5.73
C LEU A 20 15.84 -13.85 -6.68
N ALA A 21 17.15 -13.97 -6.51
CA ALA A 21 17.99 -14.82 -7.33
C ALA A 21 17.60 -16.31 -7.22
N TYR A 22 17.27 -16.77 -6.02
CA TYR A 22 16.76 -18.13 -5.79
C TYR A 22 15.41 -18.35 -6.47
N LEU A 23 14.48 -17.39 -6.38
CA LEU A 23 13.19 -17.43 -7.09
C LEU A 23 13.39 -17.48 -8.60
N PHE A 24 14.26 -16.64 -9.16
CA PHE A 24 14.54 -16.65 -10.60
C PHE A 24 15.22 -17.94 -11.08
N SER A 25 15.99 -18.62 -10.24
CA SER A 25 16.59 -19.92 -10.60
C SER A 25 15.64 -21.10 -10.47
N THR A 26 14.61 -21.01 -9.62
CA THR A 26 13.58 -22.04 -9.47
C THR A 26 12.37 -21.83 -10.38
N ILE A 27 12.09 -20.60 -10.81
CA ILE A 27 11.02 -20.30 -11.75
C ILE A 27 11.51 -20.59 -13.17
N ASP A 28 10.85 -21.53 -13.85
CA ASP A 28 10.94 -21.65 -15.30
C ASP A 28 10.33 -20.38 -15.94
N THR A 29 11.20 -19.44 -16.30
CA THR A 29 10.82 -18.17 -16.94
C THR A 29 10.09 -18.39 -18.27
N ALA A 30 10.32 -19.52 -18.95
CA ALA A 30 9.58 -19.90 -20.15
C ALA A 30 8.18 -20.44 -19.82
N ALA A 31 7.98 -21.07 -18.66
CA ALA A 31 6.65 -21.44 -18.19
C ALA A 31 5.83 -20.20 -17.76
N ALA A 32 6.46 -19.25 -17.06
CA ALA A 32 5.81 -18.00 -16.64
C ALA A 32 5.37 -17.14 -17.83
N THR A 33 6.22 -16.98 -18.85
CA THR A 33 5.87 -16.24 -20.07
C THR A 33 4.76 -16.92 -20.87
N ARG A 34 4.79 -18.26 -21.00
CA ARG A 34 3.68 -19.02 -21.62
C ARG A 34 2.36 -18.84 -20.88
N ALA A 35 2.38 -18.78 -19.55
CA ALA A 35 1.19 -18.54 -18.75
C ALA A 35 0.61 -17.14 -18.98
N ILE A 36 1.46 -16.11 -19.11
CA ILE A 36 1.04 -14.73 -19.40
C ILE A 36 0.43 -14.64 -20.81
N VAL A 37 1.02 -15.29 -21.82
CA VAL A 37 0.50 -15.26 -23.19
C VAL A 37 -0.80 -16.06 -23.35
N ARG A 38 -1.00 -17.11 -22.55
CA ARG A 38 -2.24 -17.89 -22.52
C ARG A 38 -3.31 -17.29 -21.62
N LEU A 39 -3.04 -16.17 -20.96
CA LEU A 39 -3.98 -15.55 -20.06
C LEU A 39 -5.19 -15.05 -20.86
N SER A 40 -6.36 -15.61 -20.59
CA SER A 40 -7.58 -15.17 -21.28
C SER A 40 -7.89 -13.71 -20.89
N PRO A 41 -8.24 -12.84 -21.86
CA PRO A 41 -8.57 -11.44 -21.60
C PRO A 41 -9.67 -11.27 -20.53
N TRP A 42 -10.56 -12.25 -20.41
CA TRP A 42 -11.64 -12.24 -19.42
C TRP A 42 -11.13 -12.39 -17.99
N HIS A 43 -10.14 -13.27 -17.77
CA HIS A 43 -9.54 -13.45 -16.45
C HIS A 43 -8.74 -12.19 -16.05
N PHE A 44 -8.05 -11.58 -17.01
CA PHE A 44 -7.38 -10.31 -16.80
C PHE A 44 -8.38 -9.19 -16.44
N ALA A 45 -9.46 -9.06 -17.20
CA ALA A 45 -10.52 -8.10 -16.92
C ALA A 45 -11.16 -8.34 -15.55
N GLY A 46 -11.40 -9.60 -15.17
CA GLY A 46 -11.89 -9.98 -13.86
C GLY A 46 -10.95 -9.57 -12.73
N ALA A 47 -9.65 -9.81 -12.88
CA ALA A 47 -8.64 -9.38 -11.91
C ALA A 47 -8.59 -7.85 -11.77
N VAL A 48 -8.62 -7.12 -12.89
CA VAL A 48 -8.65 -5.64 -12.88
C VAL A 48 -9.92 -5.13 -12.18
N ALA A 49 -11.08 -5.71 -12.47
CA ALA A 49 -12.34 -5.34 -11.85
C ALA A 49 -12.31 -5.60 -10.33
N LEU A 50 -11.74 -6.73 -9.91
CA LEU A 50 -11.63 -7.10 -8.50
C LEU A 50 -10.71 -6.13 -7.74
N VAL A 51 -9.58 -5.76 -8.34
CA VAL A 51 -8.67 -4.75 -7.77
C VAL A 51 -9.36 -3.38 -7.72
N ALA A 52 -10.07 -2.98 -8.77
CA ALA A 52 -10.80 -1.70 -8.77
C ALA A 52 -11.87 -1.67 -7.69
N PHE A 53 -12.57 -2.78 -7.47
CA PHE A 53 -13.57 -2.95 -6.43
C PHE A 53 -12.96 -2.87 -5.02
N ASP A 54 -11.83 -3.53 -4.78
CA ASP A 54 -11.07 -3.40 -3.52
C ASP A 54 -10.71 -1.94 -3.23
N ARG A 55 -10.15 -1.22 -4.23
CA ARG A 55 -9.80 0.19 -4.09
C ARG A 55 -11.02 1.05 -3.77
N PHE A 56 -12.15 0.78 -4.41
CA PHE A 56 -13.40 1.48 -4.14
C PHE A 56 -13.86 1.28 -2.69
N LEU A 57 -13.87 0.04 -2.19
CA LEU A 57 -14.23 -0.28 -0.80
C LEU A 57 -13.32 0.43 0.20
N MET A 58 -12.01 0.43 -0.06
CA MET A 58 -11.02 1.12 0.78
C MET A 58 -11.25 2.63 0.83
N ILE A 59 -11.60 3.27 -0.28
CA ILE A 59 -11.94 4.70 -0.34
C ILE A 59 -13.23 4.98 0.44
N CYS A 60 -14.26 4.16 0.27
CA CYS A 60 -15.51 4.26 1.00
C CYS A 60 -15.28 4.17 2.52
N ARG A 61 -14.56 3.13 2.97
CA ARG A 61 -14.19 2.95 4.38
C ARG A 61 -13.49 4.17 4.94
N TRP A 62 -12.47 4.66 4.23
CA TRP A 62 -11.70 5.81 4.67
C TRP A 62 -12.52 7.10 4.72
N THR A 63 -13.43 7.30 3.76
CA THR A 63 -14.34 8.45 3.74
C THR A 63 -15.31 8.42 4.93
N LEU A 64 -15.82 7.24 5.29
CA LEU A 64 -16.68 7.06 6.47
C LEU A 64 -15.93 7.38 7.77
N LEU A 65 -14.68 6.90 7.91
CA LEU A 65 -13.84 7.19 9.06
C LEU A 65 -13.57 8.70 9.22
N LEU A 66 -13.25 9.40 8.12
CA LEU A 66 -13.00 10.84 8.15
C LEU A 66 -14.26 11.63 8.55
N ARG A 67 -15.42 11.25 8.01
CA ARG A 67 -16.71 11.88 8.35
C ARG A 67 -17.10 11.62 9.80
N GLY A 68 -16.91 10.40 10.30
CA GLY A 68 -17.16 10.05 11.70
C GLY A 68 -16.24 10.78 12.68
N SER A 69 -15.03 11.16 12.22
CA SER A 69 -14.07 11.97 12.99
C SER A 69 -14.31 13.48 12.88
N GLY A 70 -15.46 13.91 12.35
CA GLY A 70 -15.80 15.33 12.20
C GLY A 70 -15.07 16.05 11.07
N THR A 71 -14.41 15.34 10.15
CA THR A 71 -13.73 15.93 8.99
C THR A 71 -14.61 15.82 7.74
N PRO A 72 -15.30 16.89 7.32
CA PRO A 72 -16.14 16.87 6.13
C PRO A 72 -15.26 16.81 4.88
N ILE A 73 -15.26 15.66 4.19
CA ILE A 73 -14.58 15.47 2.91
C ILE A 73 -15.54 14.94 1.83
N GLN A 74 -15.40 15.48 0.62
CA GLN A 74 -16.10 14.97 -0.56
C GLN A 74 -15.46 13.65 -1.00
N PHE A 75 -16.29 12.68 -1.41
CA PHE A 75 -15.81 11.36 -1.83
C PHE A 75 -14.78 11.44 -2.96
N LYS A 76 -14.97 12.33 -3.94
CA LYS A 76 -14.03 12.56 -5.05
C LYS A 76 -12.65 13.01 -4.55
N SER A 77 -12.60 13.91 -3.57
CA SER A 77 -11.34 14.35 -2.97
C SER A 77 -10.67 13.23 -2.17
N ALA A 78 -11.45 12.44 -1.43
CA ALA A 78 -10.93 11.28 -0.71
C ALA A 78 -10.36 10.22 -1.67
N ALA A 79 -11.06 9.94 -2.78
CA ALA A 79 -10.62 9.05 -3.83
C ALA A 79 -9.31 9.53 -4.48
N TRP A 80 -9.24 10.83 -4.82
CA TRP A 80 -8.04 11.42 -5.42
C TRP A 80 -6.82 11.29 -4.50
N ILE A 81 -6.99 11.60 -3.21
CA ILE A 81 -5.93 11.46 -2.21
C ILE A 81 -5.55 9.99 -2.06
N PHE A 82 -6.52 9.08 -1.93
CA PHE A 82 -6.28 7.64 -1.82
C PHE A 82 -5.43 7.13 -2.99
N LEU A 83 -5.85 7.41 -4.22
CA LEU A 83 -5.22 6.87 -5.43
C LEU A 83 -3.84 7.48 -5.65
N THR A 84 -3.70 8.80 -5.49
CA THR A 84 -2.39 9.47 -5.63
C THR A 84 -1.41 8.97 -4.59
N SER A 85 -1.83 8.86 -3.32
CA SER A 85 -0.99 8.33 -2.26
C SER A 85 -0.63 6.87 -2.49
N SER A 86 -1.59 6.03 -2.93
CA SER A 86 -1.31 4.62 -3.24
C SER A 86 -0.32 4.47 -4.39
N PHE A 87 -0.46 5.28 -5.44
CA PHE A 87 0.46 5.33 -6.57
C PHE A 87 1.87 5.68 -6.09
N VAL A 88 2.04 6.81 -5.40
CA VAL A 88 3.34 7.25 -4.85
C VAL A 88 3.91 6.20 -3.90
N GLY A 89 3.07 5.58 -3.08
CA GLY A 89 3.44 4.51 -2.16
C GLY A 89 4.02 3.27 -2.86
N SER A 90 3.52 2.91 -4.04
CA SER A 90 4.05 1.79 -4.83
C SER A 90 5.43 2.06 -5.43
N PHE A 91 5.78 3.33 -5.68
CA PHE A 91 7.11 3.72 -6.18
C PHE A 91 8.11 4.04 -5.05
N MET A 92 7.66 4.21 -3.81
CA MET A 92 8.55 4.43 -2.68
C MET A 92 9.08 3.11 -2.12
N PRO A 93 10.41 2.96 -1.96
CA PRO A 93 10.98 1.86 -1.21
C PRO A 93 10.39 1.86 0.21
N ALA A 94 9.95 0.69 0.68
CA ALA A 94 9.33 0.39 1.98
C ALA A 94 7.79 0.47 2.09
N GLY A 95 7.01 0.83 1.06
CA GLY A 95 5.53 0.80 1.13
C GLY A 95 4.92 1.82 2.12
N ILE A 96 5.77 2.66 2.72
CA ILE A 96 5.43 3.71 3.67
C ILE A 96 4.86 4.95 2.95
N GLY A 97 5.20 5.15 1.67
CA GLY A 97 4.92 6.40 0.94
C GLY A 97 3.45 6.77 0.82
N GLY A 98 2.54 5.80 0.71
CA GLY A 98 1.10 6.10 0.59
C GLY A 98 0.45 6.52 1.89
N ASP A 99 0.85 5.90 2.99
CA ASP A 99 0.35 6.24 4.31
C ASP A 99 0.97 7.51 4.86
N LEU A 100 2.26 7.73 4.58
CA LEU A 100 2.94 8.95 4.94
C LEU A 100 2.42 10.13 4.13
N MET A 101 2.13 9.97 2.83
CA MET A 101 1.48 11.01 2.03
C MET A 101 0.06 11.33 2.52
N ARG A 102 -0.71 10.33 2.96
CA ARG A 102 -2.04 10.54 3.56
C ARG A 102 -1.96 11.28 4.87
N ALA A 103 -1.13 10.79 5.79
CA ALA A 103 -0.86 11.46 7.06
C ALA A 103 -0.34 12.89 6.84
N TRP A 104 0.58 13.09 5.91
CA TRP A 104 1.16 14.39 5.59
C TRP A 104 0.13 15.35 4.96
N THR A 105 -0.66 14.88 3.99
CA THR A 105 -1.71 15.69 3.34
C THR A 105 -2.83 16.06 4.32
N LEU A 106 -3.24 15.14 5.20
CA LEU A 106 -4.21 15.41 6.26
C LEU A 106 -3.62 16.38 7.31
N SER A 107 -2.37 16.19 7.72
CA SER A 107 -1.67 17.04 8.68
C SER A 107 -1.45 18.49 8.21
N ARG A 108 -1.44 18.72 6.89
CA ARG A 108 -1.39 20.07 6.30
C ARG A 108 -2.76 20.71 6.14
N ARG A 109 -3.85 19.94 6.19
CA ARG A 109 -5.24 20.42 6.04
C ARG A 109 -6.03 20.45 7.35
N THR A 110 -5.44 19.99 8.46
CA THR A 110 -6.08 19.95 9.78
C THR A 110 -5.13 20.46 10.85
N SER A 111 -5.66 21.18 11.84
CA SER A 111 -4.88 21.77 12.95
C SER A 111 -4.34 20.73 13.94
N ASP A 112 -4.93 19.53 13.96
CA ASP A 112 -4.52 18.40 14.80
C ASP A 112 -3.70 17.36 14.02
N ARG A 113 -2.38 17.55 14.03
CA ARG A 113 -1.42 16.65 13.38
C ARG A 113 -1.27 15.30 14.11
N GLY A 114 -1.58 15.25 15.40
CA GLY A 114 -1.45 14.04 16.22
C GLY A 114 -2.53 13.02 15.89
N GLY A 115 -3.78 13.47 15.80
CA GLY A 115 -4.92 12.61 15.42
C GLY A 115 -4.78 11.99 14.03
N ALA A 116 -4.22 12.74 13.06
CA ALA A 116 -4.01 12.25 11.70
C ALA A 116 -2.99 11.10 11.62
N ILE A 117 -1.90 11.17 12.39
CA ILE A 117 -0.87 10.11 12.43
C ILE A 117 -1.39 8.89 13.19
N ALA A 118 -2.12 9.11 14.29
CA ALA A 118 -2.74 8.04 15.08
C ALA A 118 -3.76 7.24 14.24
N SER A 119 -4.58 7.92 13.44
CA SER A 119 -5.56 7.31 12.53
C SER A 119 -4.92 6.30 11.57
N VAL A 120 -3.81 6.67 10.93
CA VAL A 120 -3.10 5.79 9.98
C VAL A 120 -2.45 4.60 10.69
N THR A 121 -1.93 4.82 11.88
CA THR A 121 -1.30 3.77 12.69
C THR A 121 -2.33 2.72 13.12
N VAL A 122 -3.52 3.15 13.55
CA VAL A 122 -4.62 2.26 13.93
C VAL A 122 -5.11 1.45 12.73
N ASP A 123 -5.22 2.07 11.55
CA ASP A 123 -5.61 1.38 10.32
C ASP A 123 -4.61 0.26 9.95
N ARG A 124 -3.31 0.51 10.15
CA ARG A 124 -2.24 -0.49 9.91
C ARG A 124 -2.27 -1.65 10.91
N VAL A 125 -2.48 -1.35 12.19
CA VAL A 125 -2.60 -2.39 13.23
C VAL A 125 -3.81 -3.29 12.95
N LEU A 126 -4.96 -2.69 12.63
CA LEU A 126 -6.17 -3.44 12.27
C LEU A 126 -5.97 -4.30 11.02
N GLY A 127 -5.28 -3.79 10.01
CA GLY A 127 -4.95 -4.54 8.80
C GLY A 127 -4.09 -5.77 9.09
N VAL A 128 -3.07 -5.65 9.94
CA VAL A 128 -2.21 -6.78 10.33
C VAL A 128 -2.96 -7.80 11.17
N VAL A 129 -3.76 -7.35 12.13
CA VAL A 129 -4.57 -8.23 12.98
C VAL A 129 -5.55 -9.05 12.14
N ALA A 130 -6.20 -8.43 11.15
CA ALA A 130 -7.12 -9.13 10.26
C ALA A 130 -6.42 -10.23 9.44
N VAL A 131 -5.18 -10.02 9.00
CA VAL A 131 -4.39 -11.03 8.27
C VAL A 131 -3.92 -12.15 9.17
N VAL A 132 -3.54 -11.86 10.42
CA VAL A 132 -3.09 -12.87 11.38
C VAL A 132 -4.23 -13.79 11.83
N LEU A 133 -5.47 -13.28 11.82
CA LEU A 133 -6.67 -14.04 12.20
C LEU A 133 -7.26 -14.88 11.06
N LEU A 134 -6.81 -14.68 9.82
CA LEU A 134 -7.19 -15.46 8.64
C LEU A 134 -6.29 -16.68 8.47
#